data_AF-N8Q7I0-F1
#
_entry.id   AF-N8Q7I0-F1
#
_cell.length_a   1.000
_cell.length_b   1.000
_cell.length_c   1.000
_cell.angle_alpha   90.00
_cell.angle_beta   90.00
_cell.angle_gamma   90.00
#
_symmetry.space_group_name_H-M   'P 1'
#
loop_
_entity.id
_entity.type
_entity.pdbx_description
1 polymer ?
#
loop_
_entity_poly.entity_id
_entity_poly.type
_entity_poly.pdbx_seq_one_letter_code
_entity_poly.pdbx_strand_id
1 'polypeptide(L)'
;MAEFHHGITGRETASGKIPIRDAATAVIAMLAFADDADEETFPLNTPVLVTSINRVLPKAGTTGNLRKNLEIISQITSPTLVVIRIEHPLGAVLNQSLVIGTTEETGQRTGLQALLTVKSVLGLTPKIICVPDVETIDIANAIGTICKKLRAYSYITPRNRDGVILETAYAVVNFRNMLAFREVELIWPEWTSGNVFLGSTDSDLDFNEISIQSLPLNHSVSLTYDLYRNGEKLESNQTIVIQEPNNTTDTFIDSISDILDAYPDITVNHGGGGIAHFFRPTQYTIRGNAGDLEKDTVRFVFKQNSSEENDLFPMLRDRYSGLPFTSPLELITLGKTMYEGV
;
A
#
# COMPACT_ATOMS: atom_id res chain seq x y z
N MET A 1 -26.14 64.16 21.25
CA MET A 1 -27.26 63.55 20.50
C MET A 1 -26.71 63.11 19.16
N ALA A 2 -26.75 61.81 18.84
CA ALA A 2 -26.31 61.31 17.55
C ALA A 2 -27.38 61.65 16.50
N GLU A 3 -27.00 62.43 15.50
CA GLU A 3 -27.85 62.78 14.37
C GLU A 3 -27.98 61.55 13.47
N PHE A 4 -29.20 61.01 13.37
CA PHE A 4 -29.49 59.85 12.52
C PHE A 4 -29.52 60.29 11.06
N HIS A 5 -28.55 59.83 10.26
CA HIS A 5 -28.50 60.10 8.85
C HIS A 5 -29.51 59.23 8.10
N HIS A 6 -30.57 59.82 7.56
CA HIS A 6 -31.49 59.13 6.66
C HIS A 6 -31.01 59.28 5.21
N GLY A 7 -30.47 58.21 4.64
CA GLY A 7 -29.99 58.15 3.27
C GLY A 7 -29.07 56.97 3.02
N ILE A 8 -28.69 56.75 1.76
CA ILE A 8 -27.61 55.82 1.40
C ILE A 8 -26.27 56.54 1.65
N THR A 9 -25.41 55.95 2.47
CA THR A 9 -24.04 56.41 2.67
C THR A 9 -23.08 55.47 1.94
N GLY A 10 -22.30 56.00 1.01
CA GLY A 10 -21.22 55.27 0.35
C GLY A 10 -19.93 55.41 1.13
N ARG A 11 -19.33 54.29 1.54
CA ARG A 11 -17.94 54.24 2.03
C ARG A 11 -17.10 53.53 0.97
N GLU A 12 -16.33 54.30 0.23
CA GLU A 12 -15.39 53.73 -0.73
C GLU A 12 -14.12 53.35 0.02
N THR A 13 -13.95 52.05 0.26
CA THR A 13 -12.70 51.50 0.78
C THR A 13 -11.83 51.19 -0.42
N ALA A 14 -10.57 51.65 -0.44
CA ALA A 14 -9.59 51.21 -1.43
C ALA A 14 -9.20 49.74 -1.18
N SER A 15 -10.15 48.82 -1.38
CA SER A 15 -9.85 47.40 -1.38
C SER A 15 -9.14 47.11 -2.69
N GLY A 16 -7.90 46.59 -2.61
CA GLY A 16 -7.20 46.09 -3.79
C GLY A 16 -7.99 44.99 -4.48
N LYS A 17 -7.46 44.44 -5.58
CA LYS A 17 -8.08 43.29 -6.26
C LYS A 17 -8.40 42.20 -5.22
N ILE A 18 -9.68 41.87 -5.06
CA ILE A 18 -10.09 40.72 -4.24
C ILE A 18 -9.45 39.50 -4.90
N PRO A 19 -8.54 38.78 -4.23
CA PRO A 19 -7.93 37.60 -4.83
C PRO A 19 -9.02 36.56 -5.04
N ILE A 20 -9.28 36.21 -6.29
CA ILE A 20 -10.08 35.03 -6.62
C ILE A 20 -9.22 33.84 -6.19
N ARG A 21 -9.66 33.14 -5.15
CA ARG A 21 -9.03 31.89 -4.73
C ARG A 21 -9.72 30.77 -5.47
N ASP A 22 -8.95 29.98 -6.22
CA ASP A 22 -9.45 28.71 -6.74
C ASP A 22 -9.92 27.85 -5.57
N ALA A 23 -11.11 27.27 -5.73
CA ALA A 23 -11.58 26.26 -4.79
C ALA A 23 -10.66 25.05 -4.94
N ALA A 24 -9.94 24.70 -3.88
CA ALA A 24 -9.12 23.49 -3.87
C ALA A 24 -10.04 22.25 -3.92
N THR A 25 -10.32 21.77 -5.13
CA THR A 25 -11.21 20.62 -5.39
C THR A 25 -10.53 19.27 -5.13
N ALA A 26 -9.19 19.26 -5.00
CA ALA A 26 -8.38 18.05 -4.85
C ALA A 26 -7.71 17.94 -3.46
N VAL A 27 -8.37 18.42 -2.40
CA VAL A 27 -7.88 18.19 -1.02
C VAL A 27 -8.28 16.79 -0.58
N ILE A 28 -7.29 15.95 -0.33
CA ILE A 28 -7.45 14.59 0.18
C ILE A 28 -7.40 14.63 1.70
N ALA A 29 -8.36 14.00 2.37
CA ALA A 29 -8.26 13.67 3.79
C ALA A 29 -8.25 12.17 3.97
N MET A 30 -7.23 11.68 4.67
CA MET A 30 -7.04 10.27 4.95
C MET A 30 -7.09 10.03 6.46
N LEU A 31 -7.87 9.04 6.86
CA LEU A 31 -7.76 8.42 8.18
C LEU A 31 -6.74 7.29 8.10
N ALA A 32 -5.78 7.28 9.02
CA ALA A 32 -4.76 6.24 9.08
C ALA A 32 -4.43 5.90 10.54
N PHE A 33 -3.76 4.78 10.75
CA PHE A 33 -3.32 4.34 12.08
C PHE A 33 -1.87 3.87 12.04
N ALA A 34 -1.17 4.14 13.13
CA ALA A 34 0.20 3.75 13.38
C ALA A 34 0.52 4.00 14.87
N ASP A 35 0.90 2.97 15.61
CA ASP A 35 1.14 3.05 17.05
C ASP A 35 2.45 3.76 17.36
N ASP A 36 3.47 3.54 16.53
CA ASP A 36 4.81 4.10 16.62
C ASP A 36 5.00 5.42 15.85
N ALA A 37 3.91 6.04 15.36
CA ALA A 37 3.98 7.36 14.75
C ALA A 37 4.28 8.45 15.80
N ASP A 38 5.09 9.44 15.42
CA ASP A 38 5.45 10.58 16.27
C ASP A 38 4.21 11.35 16.71
N GLU A 39 3.90 11.35 18.00
CA GLU A 39 2.65 11.91 18.54
C GLU A 39 2.56 13.43 18.38
N GLU A 40 3.69 14.13 18.32
CA GLU A 40 3.73 15.58 18.08
C GLU A 40 3.36 15.91 16.63
N THR A 41 3.84 15.12 15.68
CA THR A 41 3.56 15.33 14.25
C THR A 41 2.21 14.77 13.84
N PHE A 42 1.80 13.63 14.41
CA PHE A 42 0.53 12.97 14.13
C PHE A 42 -0.26 12.72 15.43
N PRO A 43 -0.74 13.78 16.12
CA PRO A 43 -1.57 13.62 17.31
C PRO A 43 -2.86 12.84 16.99
N LEU A 44 -3.29 12.01 17.94
CA LEU A 44 -4.52 11.22 17.78
C LEU A 44 -5.74 12.12 17.54
N ASN A 45 -6.60 11.66 16.63
CA ASN A 45 -7.88 12.27 16.27
C ASN A 45 -7.80 13.74 15.84
N THR A 46 -6.61 14.22 15.46
CA THR A 46 -6.36 15.62 15.17
C THR A 46 -5.95 15.79 13.70
N PRO A 47 -6.62 16.68 12.94
CA PRO A 47 -6.24 16.94 11.55
C PRO A 47 -4.87 17.61 11.42
N VAL A 48 -3.99 16.99 10.66
CA VAL A 48 -2.65 17.51 10.35
C VAL A 48 -2.53 17.74 8.85
N LEU A 49 -2.12 18.95 8.45
CA LEU A 49 -1.80 19.25 7.06
C LEU A 49 -0.39 18.73 6.74
N VAL A 50 -0.30 17.80 5.80
CA VAL A 50 0.96 17.29 5.27
C VAL A 50 1.37 18.12 4.06
N THR A 51 2.31 19.04 4.25
CA THR A 51 2.82 19.92 3.17
C THR A 51 3.93 19.28 2.34
N SER A 52 4.55 18.22 2.86
CA SER A 52 5.58 17.44 2.17
C SER A 52 5.60 16.04 2.76
N ILE A 53 5.24 15.04 1.95
CA ILE A 53 5.19 13.64 2.38
C ILE A 53 6.59 13.16 2.80
N ASN A 54 7.61 13.44 1.99
CA ASN A 54 9.00 13.04 2.27
C ASN A 54 9.52 13.57 3.63
N ARG A 55 9.05 14.74 4.07
CA ARG A 55 9.45 15.32 5.36
C ARG A 55 8.83 14.59 6.55
N VAL A 56 7.57 14.17 6.42
CA VAL A 56 6.83 13.52 7.51
C VAL A 56 6.99 12.01 7.50
N LEU A 57 7.48 11.42 6.41
CA LEU A 57 7.63 9.98 6.25
C LEU A 57 8.47 9.31 7.37
N PRO A 58 9.61 9.87 7.82
CA PRO A 58 10.37 9.28 8.94
C PRO A 58 9.61 9.29 10.26
N LYS A 59 8.55 10.11 10.38
CA LYS A 59 7.73 10.29 11.58
C LYS A 59 6.40 9.54 11.54
N ALA A 60 6.10 8.90 10.42
CA ALA A 60 4.85 8.19 10.18
C ALA A 60 4.74 6.86 10.94
N GLY A 61 5.82 6.43 11.62
CA GLY A 61 5.93 5.10 12.18
C GLY A 61 6.17 4.03 11.11
N THR A 62 6.20 2.78 11.53
CA THR A 62 6.33 1.59 10.70
C THR A 62 5.18 0.60 10.94
N THR A 63 4.51 0.72 12.09
CA THR A 63 3.34 -0.09 12.45
C THR A 63 2.07 0.46 11.81
N GLY A 64 1.14 -0.42 11.42
CA GLY A 64 -0.12 -0.01 10.80
C GLY A 64 0.02 0.43 9.34
N ASN A 65 -0.79 1.40 8.91
CA ASN A 65 -0.93 1.75 7.50
C ASN A 65 -0.55 3.18 7.12
N LEU A 66 -0.23 4.05 8.08
CA LEU A 66 0.07 5.45 7.80
C LEU A 66 1.27 5.61 6.85
N ARG A 67 2.40 4.98 7.16
CA ARG A 67 3.61 5.06 6.33
C ARG A 67 3.39 4.50 4.93
N LYS A 68 2.84 3.29 4.83
CA LYS A 68 2.48 2.61 3.57
C LYS A 68 1.70 3.55 2.65
N ASN A 69 0.64 4.17 3.16
CA ASN A 69 -0.20 5.05 2.35
C ASN A 69 0.51 6.34 1.93
N LEU A 70 1.33 6.91 2.80
CA LEU A 70 2.15 8.08 2.46
C LEU A 70 3.15 7.76 1.33
N GLU A 71 3.84 6.62 1.41
CA GLU A 71 4.78 6.18 0.36
C GLU A 71 4.06 6.00 -0.98
N ILE A 72 2.93 5.27 -1.00
CA ILE A 72 2.13 5.05 -2.21
C ILE A 72 1.68 6.37 -2.84
N ILE A 73 1.13 7.29 -2.03
CA ILE A 73 0.69 8.59 -2.54
C ILE A 73 1.88 9.36 -3.12
N SER A 74 3.02 9.39 -2.42
CA SER A 74 4.20 10.15 -2.85
C SER A 74 4.79 9.68 -4.17
N GLN A 75 4.64 8.39 -4.51
CA GLN A 75 5.09 7.82 -5.78
C GLN A 75 4.20 8.24 -6.95
N ILE A 76 2.93 8.57 -6.69
CA ILE A 76 1.96 8.96 -7.73
C ILE A 76 1.95 10.49 -7.89
N THR A 77 1.83 11.23 -6.79
CA THR A 77 1.67 12.69 -6.82
C THR A 77 1.95 13.34 -5.45
N SER A 78 1.96 14.68 -5.42
CA SER A 78 2.09 15.47 -4.19
C SER A 78 0.84 16.30 -3.96
N PRO A 79 -0.25 15.71 -3.42
CA PRO A 79 -1.51 16.40 -3.22
C PRO A 79 -1.51 17.23 -1.93
N THR A 80 -2.46 18.16 -1.80
CA THR A 80 -2.80 18.75 -0.50
C THR A 80 -3.46 17.66 0.35
N LEU A 81 -2.69 17.11 1.28
CA LEU A 81 -3.08 15.96 2.09
C LEU A 81 -3.32 16.36 3.55
N VAL A 82 -4.47 15.98 4.08
CA VAL A 82 -4.77 16.03 5.50
C VAL A 82 -4.74 14.60 6.03
N VAL A 83 -3.95 14.37 7.08
CA VAL A 83 -3.91 13.09 7.79
C VAL A 83 -4.59 13.26 9.14
N ILE A 84 -5.45 12.32 9.49
CA ILE A 84 -5.99 12.16 10.83
C ILE A 84 -5.54 10.78 11.32
N ARG A 85 -4.63 10.76 12.30
CA ARG A 85 -4.23 9.51 12.94
C ARG A 85 -5.31 9.07 13.92
N ILE A 86 -5.73 7.82 13.85
CA ILE A 86 -6.63 7.20 14.82
C ILE A 86 -5.88 6.10 15.58
N GLU A 87 -6.47 5.65 16.69
CA GLU A 87 -6.00 4.47 17.41
C GLU A 87 -6.10 3.22 16.52
N HIS A 88 -5.18 2.28 16.68
CA HIS A 88 -5.10 1.07 15.87
C HIS A 88 -6.39 0.24 15.96
N PRO A 89 -7.16 0.10 14.86
CA PRO A 89 -8.46 -0.57 14.90
C PRO A 89 -8.36 -2.07 14.64
N LEU A 90 -7.24 -2.55 14.09
CA LEU A 90 -7.00 -3.97 13.79
C LEU A 90 -6.60 -4.76 15.04
N GLY A 91 -7.04 -6.01 15.09
CA GLY A 91 -6.81 -6.98 16.15
C GLY A 91 -7.44 -8.32 15.73
N ALA A 92 -7.79 -9.19 16.68
CA ALA A 92 -8.50 -10.44 16.35
C ALA A 92 -9.84 -10.20 15.62
N VAL A 93 -10.48 -9.05 15.89
CA VAL A 93 -11.64 -8.53 15.17
C VAL A 93 -11.42 -7.03 15.01
N LEU A 94 -11.74 -6.49 13.83
CA LEU A 94 -11.68 -5.06 13.57
C LEU A 94 -12.61 -4.28 14.53
N ASN A 95 -12.05 -3.34 15.27
CA ASN A 95 -12.78 -2.42 16.12
C ASN A 95 -13.30 -1.22 15.30
N GLN A 96 -14.49 -1.39 14.75
CA GLN A 96 -15.11 -0.37 13.88
C GLN A 96 -15.47 0.92 14.61
N SER A 97 -15.65 0.88 15.94
CA SER A 97 -16.00 2.06 16.74
C SER A 97 -14.87 3.09 16.76
N LEU A 98 -13.60 2.64 16.75
CA LEU A 98 -12.44 3.53 16.67
C LEU A 98 -12.38 4.27 15.32
N VAL A 99 -12.74 3.57 14.24
CA VAL A 99 -12.76 4.15 12.89
C VAL A 99 -13.93 5.12 12.74
N ILE A 100 -15.15 4.71 13.09
CA ILE A 100 -16.36 5.56 12.96
C ILE A 100 -16.24 6.79 13.87
N GLY A 101 -15.72 6.58 15.08
CA GLY A 101 -15.50 7.60 16.08
C GLY A 101 -16.78 8.18 16.67
N THR A 102 -16.61 9.10 17.61
CA THR A 102 -17.68 9.76 18.35
C THR A 102 -17.32 11.22 18.63
N THR A 103 -18.13 11.90 19.44
CA THR A 103 -17.74 13.14 20.11
C THR A 103 -17.56 12.83 21.58
N GLU A 104 -16.35 13.05 22.09
CA GLU A 104 -16.01 12.86 23.51
C GLU A 104 -16.65 13.96 24.38
N GLU A 105 -16.64 13.75 25.70
CA GLU A 105 -17.13 14.74 26.68
C GLU A 105 -16.35 16.07 26.59
N THR A 106 -15.08 16.00 26.20
CA THR A 106 -14.21 17.17 25.95
C THR A 106 -14.64 17.98 24.72
N GLY A 107 -15.58 17.46 23.91
CA GLY A 107 -15.99 18.01 22.63
C GLY A 107 -15.09 17.63 21.46
N GLN A 108 -14.01 16.86 21.71
CA GLN A 108 -13.16 16.35 20.64
C GLN A 108 -13.95 15.34 19.80
N ARG A 109 -13.85 15.47 18.47
CA ARG A 109 -14.38 14.50 17.53
C ARG A 109 -13.30 13.50 17.18
N THR A 110 -13.62 12.22 17.24
CA THR A 110 -12.70 11.11 16.95
C THR A 110 -13.07 10.40 15.65
N GLY A 111 -12.16 9.57 15.13
CA GLY A 111 -12.41 8.77 13.93
C GLY A 111 -12.91 9.60 12.76
N LEU A 112 -13.91 9.09 12.04
CA LEU A 112 -14.51 9.77 10.89
C LEU A 112 -15.19 11.10 11.26
N GLN A 113 -15.63 11.29 12.52
CA GLN A 113 -16.20 12.57 12.95
C GLN A 113 -15.16 13.70 12.96
N ALA A 114 -13.88 13.36 13.16
CA ALA A 114 -12.79 14.33 13.16
C ALA A 114 -12.66 15.05 11.79
N LEU A 115 -13.04 14.41 10.68
CA LEU A 115 -13.06 15.01 9.34
C LEU A 115 -13.92 16.29 9.27
N LEU A 116 -14.96 16.38 10.08
CA LEU A 116 -15.84 17.55 10.14
C LEU A 116 -15.17 18.77 10.79
N THR A 117 -14.02 18.61 11.44
CA THR A 117 -13.26 19.68 12.10
C THR A 117 -12.14 20.25 11.21
N VAL A 118 -11.82 19.59 10.09
CA VAL A 118 -10.71 19.98 9.19
C VAL A 118 -10.84 21.43 8.74
N LYS A 119 -12.06 21.88 8.40
CA LYS A 119 -12.30 23.27 7.98
C LYS A 119 -12.04 24.29 9.08
N SER A 120 -12.43 24.01 10.32
CA SER A 120 -12.23 24.94 11.43
C SER A 120 -10.77 24.98 11.89
N VAL A 121 -10.06 23.85 11.81
CA VAL A 121 -8.66 23.74 12.26
C VAL A 121 -7.68 24.23 11.20
N LEU A 122 -7.84 23.79 9.94
CA LEU A 122 -6.86 24.00 8.87
C LEU A 122 -7.33 24.99 7.79
N GLY A 123 -8.59 25.45 7.85
CA GLY A 123 -9.16 26.37 6.84
C GLY A 123 -9.46 25.72 5.48
N LEU A 124 -9.31 24.40 5.36
CA LEU A 124 -9.48 23.63 4.13
C LEU A 124 -10.70 22.70 4.23
N THR A 125 -11.39 22.46 3.12
CA THR A 125 -12.50 21.48 3.09
C THR A 125 -12.09 20.29 2.23
N PRO A 126 -11.91 19.09 2.82
CA PRO A 126 -11.54 17.93 2.04
C PRO A 126 -12.67 17.50 1.13
N LYS A 127 -12.31 17.10 -0.09
CA LYS A 127 -13.24 16.68 -1.16
C LYS A 127 -13.08 15.24 -1.59
N ILE A 128 -11.95 14.63 -1.23
CA ILE A 128 -11.66 13.22 -1.41
C ILE A 128 -11.37 12.65 -0.02
N ILE A 129 -12.12 11.64 0.39
CA ILE A 129 -11.96 10.95 1.67
C ILE A 129 -11.40 9.56 1.41
N CYS A 130 -10.39 9.17 2.18
CA CYS A 130 -9.78 7.84 2.12
C CYS A 130 -9.69 7.26 3.54
N VAL A 131 -10.07 5.99 3.70
CA VAL A 131 -10.04 5.29 4.99
C VAL A 131 -9.48 3.87 4.75
N PRO A 132 -8.22 3.78 4.29
CA PRO A 132 -7.64 2.54 3.79
C PRO A 132 -7.64 1.42 4.81
N ASP A 133 -7.70 0.18 4.31
CA ASP A 133 -7.55 -1.10 5.02
C ASP A 133 -8.69 -1.48 6.00
N VAL A 134 -9.74 -0.67 6.14
CA VAL A 134 -10.80 -0.88 7.16
C VAL A 134 -12.23 -0.67 6.65
N GLU A 135 -12.46 -0.67 5.33
CA GLU A 135 -13.76 -0.27 4.74
C GLU A 135 -14.84 -1.37 4.77
N THR A 136 -15.24 -1.76 5.97
CA THR A 136 -16.41 -2.63 6.20
C THR A 136 -17.71 -1.93 5.82
N ILE A 137 -18.82 -2.68 5.79
CA ILE A 137 -20.12 -2.11 5.43
C ILE A 137 -20.58 -0.99 6.39
N ASP A 138 -20.37 -1.14 7.70
CA ASP A 138 -20.80 -0.12 8.66
C ASP A 138 -19.92 1.13 8.58
N ILE A 139 -18.61 0.94 8.38
CA ILE A 139 -17.66 2.04 8.14
C ILE A 139 -17.99 2.75 6.83
N ALA A 140 -18.28 2.03 5.75
CA ALA A 140 -18.69 2.60 4.47
C ALA A 140 -19.99 3.42 4.56
N ASN A 141 -20.97 2.97 5.36
CA ASN A 141 -22.18 3.74 5.66
C ASN A 141 -21.88 5.03 6.43
N ALA A 142 -20.96 4.99 7.40
CA ALA A 142 -20.49 6.16 8.13
C ALA A 142 -19.75 7.14 7.20
N ILE A 143 -18.84 6.64 6.35
CA ILE A 143 -18.13 7.41 5.32
C ILE A 143 -19.13 8.13 4.42
N GLY A 144 -20.14 7.42 3.89
CA GLY A 144 -21.15 8.03 3.02
C GLY A 144 -21.92 9.17 3.69
N THR A 145 -22.22 9.03 4.99
CA THR A 145 -22.85 10.07 5.79
C THR A 145 -21.96 11.31 5.97
N ILE A 146 -20.66 11.11 6.23
CA ILE A 146 -19.68 12.20 6.34
C ILE A 146 -19.46 12.88 4.99
N CYS A 147 -19.32 12.12 3.92
CA CYS A 147 -19.15 12.61 2.56
C CYS A 147 -20.31 13.51 2.13
N LYS A 148 -21.56 13.14 2.44
CA LYS A 148 -22.74 14.00 2.22
C LYS A 148 -22.64 15.34 2.96
N LYS A 149 -22.19 15.35 4.22
CA LYS A 149 -22.02 16.59 5.01
C LYS A 149 -20.93 17.50 4.42
N LEU A 150 -19.82 16.91 3.99
CA LEU A 150 -18.67 17.64 3.43
C LEU A 150 -18.83 17.99 1.93
N ARG A 151 -19.83 17.41 1.26
CA ARG A 151 -19.96 17.40 -0.21
C ARG A 151 -18.65 16.90 -0.83
N ALA A 152 -18.22 15.73 -0.37
CA ALA A 152 -17.01 15.02 -0.76
C ALA A 152 -17.37 13.66 -1.35
N TYR A 153 -16.41 12.99 -1.97
CA TYR A 153 -16.49 11.61 -2.41
C TYR A 153 -15.47 10.75 -1.67
N SER A 154 -15.76 9.47 -1.52
CA SER A 154 -14.83 8.48 -0.99
C SER A 154 -14.65 7.35 -1.98
N TYR A 155 -13.40 6.92 -2.12
CA TYR A 155 -13.02 5.72 -2.86
C TYR A 155 -12.65 4.67 -1.84
N ILE A 156 -13.34 3.53 -1.85
CA ILE A 156 -13.17 2.47 -0.85
C ILE A 156 -12.94 1.13 -1.52
N THR A 157 -12.16 0.28 -0.87
CA THR A 157 -12.04 -1.12 -1.26
C THR A 157 -12.90 -1.99 -0.33
N PRO A 158 -13.96 -2.66 -0.82
CA PRO A 158 -14.88 -3.42 0.01
C PRO A 158 -14.20 -4.49 0.86
N ARG A 159 -14.49 -4.49 2.17
CA ARG A 159 -13.97 -5.45 3.14
C ARG A 159 -15.08 -6.16 3.92
N ASN A 160 -14.79 -7.37 4.38
CA ASN A 160 -15.63 -8.13 5.30
C ASN A 160 -15.57 -7.55 6.72
N ARG A 161 -16.26 -8.17 7.68
CA ARG A 161 -16.33 -7.69 9.07
C ARG A 161 -14.97 -7.63 9.78
N ASP A 162 -14.01 -8.45 9.35
CA ASP A 162 -12.68 -8.55 9.95
C ASP A 162 -11.67 -7.60 9.27
N GLY A 163 -12.12 -6.78 8.31
CA GLY A 163 -11.23 -5.87 7.57
C GLY A 163 -10.49 -6.55 6.41
N VAL A 164 -10.86 -7.78 6.04
CA VAL A 164 -10.25 -8.51 4.92
C VAL A 164 -11.01 -8.23 3.63
N ILE A 165 -10.27 -8.07 2.52
CA ILE A 165 -10.84 -7.76 1.21
C ILE A 165 -11.77 -8.88 0.75
N LEU A 166 -12.87 -8.51 0.09
CA LEU A 166 -13.78 -9.51 -0.49
C LEU A 166 -13.12 -10.22 -1.67
N GLU A 167 -13.07 -11.55 -1.66
CA GLU A 167 -12.35 -12.33 -2.68
C GLU A 167 -13.06 -12.41 -4.04
N THR A 168 -14.37 -12.21 -4.08
CA THR A 168 -15.17 -12.45 -5.29
C THR A 168 -15.95 -11.21 -5.72
N ALA A 169 -16.06 -11.00 -7.03
CA ALA A 169 -16.90 -9.96 -7.61
C ALA A 169 -18.37 -10.07 -7.14
N TYR A 170 -18.86 -11.30 -6.93
CA TYR A 170 -20.22 -11.52 -6.40
C TYR A 170 -20.39 -10.96 -4.97
N ALA A 171 -19.41 -11.18 -4.08
CA ALA A 171 -19.43 -10.59 -2.74
C ALA A 171 -19.39 -9.05 -2.79
N VAL A 172 -18.63 -8.47 -3.73
CA VAL A 172 -18.57 -7.02 -3.95
C VAL A 172 -19.91 -6.46 -4.44
N VAL A 173 -20.61 -7.15 -5.33
CA VAL A 173 -21.97 -6.77 -5.77
C VAL A 173 -22.94 -6.77 -4.59
N ASN A 174 -22.87 -7.78 -3.72
CA ASN A 174 -23.68 -7.82 -2.50
C ASN A 174 -23.35 -6.67 -1.54
N PHE A 175 -22.06 -6.36 -1.37
CA PHE A 175 -21.62 -5.19 -0.61
C PHE A 175 -22.20 -3.89 -1.17
N ARG A 176 -22.13 -3.71 -2.49
CA ARG A 176 -22.69 -2.54 -3.18
C ARG A 176 -24.20 -2.41 -2.99
N ASN A 177 -24.94 -3.51 -2.99
CA ASN A 177 -26.39 -3.52 -2.79
C ASN A 177 -26.80 -3.08 -1.37
N MET A 178 -25.90 -3.23 -0.38
CA MET A 178 -26.11 -2.75 0.99
C MET A 178 -25.80 -1.24 1.14
N LEU A 179 -25.21 -0.59 0.13
CA LEU A 179 -24.88 0.84 0.15
C LEU A 179 -25.90 1.70 -0.60
N ALA A 180 -26.34 2.77 0.06
CA ALA A 180 -27.32 3.74 -0.48
C ALA A 180 -26.71 5.13 -0.78
N PHE A 181 -25.38 5.23 -0.85
CA PHE A 181 -24.66 6.49 -1.06
C PHE A 181 -24.10 6.56 -2.48
N ARG A 182 -24.33 7.68 -3.16
CA ARG A 182 -23.71 7.97 -4.46
C ARG A 182 -22.33 8.60 -4.31
N GLU A 183 -21.98 9.02 -3.10
CA GLU A 183 -20.72 9.65 -2.74
C GLU A 183 -19.62 8.61 -2.45
N VAL A 184 -19.96 7.31 -2.44
CA VAL A 184 -19.03 6.21 -2.16
C VAL A 184 -18.85 5.38 -3.43
N GLU A 185 -17.63 5.39 -3.95
CA GLU A 185 -17.22 4.63 -5.12
C GLU A 185 -16.40 3.42 -4.69
N LEU A 186 -16.77 2.25 -5.20
CA LEU A 186 -16.08 1.00 -4.89
C LEU A 186 -14.95 0.77 -5.89
N ILE A 187 -13.77 0.40 -5.39
CA ILE A 187 -12.67 -0.06 -6.23
C ILE A 187 -12.30 -1.49 -5.81
N TRP A 188 -12.26 -2.38 -6.79
CA TRP A 188 -11.95 -3.79 -6.59
C TRP A 188 -11.50 -4.44 -7.91
N PRO A 189 -10.52 -5.37 -7.89
CA PRO A 189 -9.72 -5.79 -6.73
C PRO A 189 -8.70 -4.71 -6.30
N GLU A 190 -8.06 -4.90 -5.15
CA GLU A 190 -6.96 -4.03 -4.70
C GLU A 190 -5.75 -4.19 -5.63
N TRP A 191 -4.98 -3.11 -5.80
CA TRP A 191 -3.76 -3.12 -6.59
C TRP A 191 -2.65 -3.82 -5.81
N THR A 192 -2.08 -4.83 -6.43
CA THR A 192 -0.86 -5.49 -5.97
C THR A 192 0.34 -4.66 -6.40
N SER A 193 0.64 -3.60 -5.65
CA SER A 193 1.89 -2.85 -5.86
C SER A 193 3.07 -3.63 -5.27
N GLY A 194 4.03 -4.02 -6.10
CA GLY A 194 5.26 -4.71 -5.68
C GLY A 194 6.35 -3.82 -5.12
N ASN A 195 6.02 -2.58 -4.76
CA ASN A 195 6.92 -1.65 -4.10
C ASN A 195 6.39 -1.15 -2.77
N VAL A 196 5.31 -1.76 -2.24
CA VAL A 196 4.86 -1.42 -0.90
C VAL A 196 5.71 -2.21 0.08
N PHE A 197 6.53 -1.50 0.87
CA PHE A 197 6.96 -2.05 2.14
C PHE A 197 5.70 -2.37 2.94
N LEU A 198 5.31 -3.64 2.95
CA LEU A 198 4.54 -4.17 4.06
C LEU A 198 5.45 -3.97 5.26
N GLY A 199 5.07 -3.03 6.13
CA GLY A 199 5.79 -2.73 7.37
C GLY A 199 5.70 -3.87 8.38
N SER A 200 5.92 -5.11 7.93
CA SER A 200 6.22 -6.21 8.82
C SER A 200 7.72 -6.20 9.03
N THR A 201 8.13 -6.11 10.31
CA THR A 201 9.33 -6.83 10.72
C THR A 201 9.21 -8.27 10.22
N ASP A 202 10.30 -8.86 9.72
CA ASP A 202 10.37 -10.19 9.08
C ASP A 202 9.67 -11.38 9.80
N SER A 203 9.10 -11.18 11.00
CA SER A 203 8.39 -12.18 11.79
C SER A 203 7.13 -12.78 11.14
N ASP A 204 6.52 -12.11 10.16
CA ASP A 204 5.30 -12.58 9.48
C ASP A 204 5.57 -13.16 8.08
N LEU A 205 6.84 -13.30 7.69
CA LEU A 205 7.18 -13.89 6.40
C LEU A 205 7.16 -15.42 6.48
N ASP A 206 6.48 -16.04 5.52
CA ASP A 206 6.58 -17.47 5.26
C ASP A 206 7.49 -17.71 4.05
N PHE A 207 8.38 -18.69 4.15
CA PHE A 207 9.11 -19.16 2.97
C PHE A 207 8.11 -19.71 1.95
N ASN A 208 8.44 -19.59 0.67
CA ASN A 208 7.51 -19.99 -0.38
C ASN A 208 8.18 -20.69 -1.56
N GLU A 209 7.35 -21.15 -2.49
CA GLU A 209 7.74 -21.86 -3.69
C GLU A 209 7.05 -21.23 -4.90
N ILE A 210 7.82 -21.00 -5.97
CA ILE A 210 7.33 -20.48 -7.25
C ILE A 210 7.51 -21.57 -8.30
N SER A 211 6.42 -21.93 -8.97
CA SER A 211 6.42 -22.89 -10.08
C SER A 211 5.97 -22.21 -11.37
N ILE A 212 6.79 -22.27 -12.42
CA ILE A 212 6.58 -21.53 -13.67
C ILE A 212 6.47 -22.48 -14.86
N GLN A 213 5.61 -22.17 -15.84
CA GLN A 213 5.61 -22.87 -17.13
C GLN A 213 6.85 -22.52 -17.96
N SER A 214 7.45 -23.54 -18.56
CA SER A 214 8.55 -23.36 -19.50
C SER A 214 7.98 -23.00 -20.88
N LEU A 215 8.20 -21.76 -21.28
CA LEU A 215 7.86 -21.23 -22.60
C LEU A 215 9.15 -20.84 -23.33
N PRO A 216 9.27 -21.12 -24.64
CA PRO A 216 10.48 -20.82 -25.39
C PRO A 216 10.76 -19.32 -25.43
N LEU A 217 12.04 -18.96 -25.26
CA LEU A 217 12.59 -17.62 -25.46
C LEU A 217 13.66 -17.68 -26.55
N ASN A 218 13.84 -16.58 -27.28
CA ASN A 218 14.75 -16.52 -28.43
C ASN A 218 15.38 -15.14 -28.65
N HIS A 219 15.24 -14.23 -27.69
CA HIS A 219 15.76 -12.87 -27.72
C HIS A 219 16.15 -12.46 -26.31
N SER A 220 17.09 -11.53 -26.17
CA SER A 220 17.51 -11.03 -24.86
C SER A 220 16.33 -10.47 -24.07
N VAL A 221 16.23 -10.85 -22.80
CA VAL A 221 15.18 -10.38 -21.89
C VAL A 221 15.79 -9.71 -20.67
N SER A 222 15.00 -8.91 -19.99
CA SER A 222 15.36 -8.27 -18.74
C SER A 222 14.42 -8.67 -17.61
N LEU A 223 14.91 -8.68 -16.38
CA LEU A 223 14.09 -8.93 -15.20
C LEU A 223 14.40 -7.86 -14.14
N THR A 224 13.35 -7.16 -13.67
CA THR A 224 13.49 -6.14 -12.64
C THR A 224 13.17 -6.70 -11.26
N TYR A 225 14.00 -6.38 -10.26
CA TYR A 225 13.87 -6.93 -8.92
C TYR A 225 14.23 -5.91 -7.80
N ASP A 226 13.74 -6.22 -6.60
CA ASP A 226 14.29 -5.73 -5.33
C ASP A 226 14.85 -6.92 -4.54
N LEU A 227 15.90 -6.68 -3.75
CA LEU A 227 16.47 -7.66 -2.84
C LEU A 227 16.47 -7.12 -1.42
N TYR A 228 15.99 -7.94 -0.49
CA TYR A 228 15.98 -7.67 0.93
C TYR A 228 16.69 -8.79 1.68
N ARG A 229 17.35 -8.44 2.78
CA ARG A 229 17.93 -9.38 3.73
C ARG A 229 17.68 -8.92 5.15
N ASN A 230 17.12 -9.79 5.99
CA ASN A 230 16.79 -9.50 7.39
C ASN A 230 16.02 -8.16 7.54
N GLY A 231 15.05 -7.91 6.66
CA GLY A 231 14.23 -6.69 6.59
C GLY A 231 14.92 -5.47 5.95
N GLU A 232 16.24 -5.48 5.78
CA GLU A 232 16.98 -4.40 5.14
C GLU A 232 16.95 -4.53 3.61
N LYS A 233 16.69 -3.43 2.90
CA LYS A 233 16.71 -3.40 1.44
C LYS A 233 18.14 -3.25 0.92
N LEU A 234 18.64 -4.27 0.26
CA LEU A 234 19.98 -4.30 -0.34
C LEU A 234 19.98 -3.67 -1.74
N GLU A 235 18.99 -4.02 -2.55
CA GLU A 235 18.85 -3.53 -3.92
C GLU A 235 17.42 -3.04 -4.19
N SER A 236 17.29 -1.99 -5.01
CA SER A 236 16.01 -1.37 -5.30
C SER A 236 15.86 -1.01 -6.78
N ASN A 237 14.84 -1.59 -7.42
CA ASN A 237 14.51 -1.44 -8.84
C ASN A 237 15.72 -1.74 -9.75
N GLN A 238 16.52 -2.76 -9.41
CA GLN A 238 17.61 -3.18 -10.27
C GLN A 238 17.09 -4.03 -11.41
N THR A 239 17.78 -3.96 -12.55
CA THR A 239 17.45 -4.75 -13.75
C THR A 239 18.64 -5.63 -14.10
N ILE A 240 18.40 -6.93 -14.24
CA ILE A 240 19.36 -7.86 -14.84
C ILE A 240 18.94 -8.18 -16.28
N VAL A 241 19.91 -8.33 -17.17
CA VAL A 241 19.66 -8.61 -18.60
C VAL A 241 20.31 -9.94 -18.97
N ILE A 242 19.53 -10.82 -19.59
CA ILE A 242 19.95 -12.15 -20.04
C ILE A 242 19.98 -12.14 -21.56
N GLN A 243 21.17 -12.38 -22.13
CA GLN A 243 21.41 -12.22 -23.56
C GLN A 243 21.00 -13.45 -24.39
N GLU A 244 21.16 -14.65 -23.85
CA GLU A 244 20.88 -15.91 -24.57
C GLU A 244 19.89 -16.78 -23.78
N PRO A 245 18.66 -16.30 -23.54
CA PRO A 245 17.68 -17.08 -22.80
C PRO A 245 17.15 -18.24 -23.65
N ASN A 246 16.95 -19.39 -23.02
CA ASN A 246 16.40 -20.57 -23.70
C ASN A 246 14.88 -20.67 -23.48
N ASN A 247 14.44 -20.59 -22.23
CA ASN A 247 13.02 -20.62 -21.86
C ASN A 247 12.77 -19.79 -20.59
N THR A 248 11.52 -19.40 -20.38
CA THR A 248 11.10 -18.53 -19.26
C THR A 248 11.52 -19.07 -17.90
N THR A 249 11.42 -20.38 -17.68
CA THR A 249 11.72 -21.02 -16.40
C THR A 249 13.20 -21.01 -16.09
N ASP A 250 14.05 -21.51 -17.00
CA ASP A 250 15.50 -21.52 -16.79
C ASP A 250 16.02 -20.09 -16.66
N THR A 251 15.57 -19.20 -17.55
CA THR A 251 15.98 -17.78 -17.51
C THR A 251 15.64 -17.13 -16.17
N PHE A 252 14.45 -17.38 -15.62
CA PHE A 252 14.05 -16.84 -14.32
C PHE A 252 14.91 -17.39 -13.17
N ILE A 253 15.17 -18.70 -13.15
CA ILE A 253 15.94 -19.35 -12.08
C ILE A 253 17.43 -18.97 -12.17
N ASP A 254 17.97 -18.91 -13.38
CA ASP A 254 19.36 -18.53 -13.63
C ASP A 254 19.57 -17.05 -13.28
N SER A 255 18.59 -16.18 -13.57
CA SER A 255 18.63 -14.77 -13.13
C SER A 255 18.81 -14.64 -11.61
N ILE A 256 18.17 -15.51 -10.82
CA ILE A 256 18.33 -15.51 -9.36
C ILE A 256 19.75 -15.90 -8.97
N SER A 257 20.33 -16.88 -9.65
CA SER A 257 21.70 -17.31 -9.41
C SER A 257 22.70 -16.20 -9.76
N ASP A 258 22.53 -15.57 -10.93
CA ASP A 258 23.38 -14.46 -11.39
C ASP A 258 23.30 -13.24 -10.46
N ILE A 259 22.11 -12.90 -9.94
CA ILE A 259 21.96 -11.82 -8.95
C ILE A 259 22.74 -12.16 -7.67
N LEU A 260 22.69 -13.43 -7.25
CA LEU A 260 23.32 -13.90 -6.02
C LEU A 260 24.83 -14.10 -6.13
N ASP A 261 25.43 -14.05 -7.32
CA ASP A 261 26.89 -14.03 -7.47
C ASP A 261 27.55 -12.82 -6.76
N ALA A 262 26.80 -11.72 -6.61
CA ALA A 262 27.23 -10.56 -5.82
C ALA A 262 27.17 -10.79 -4.29
N TYR A 263 26.50 -11.87 -3.85
CA TYR A 263 26.23 -12.21 -2.45
C TYR A 263 26.63 -13.67 -2.16
N PRO A 264 27.93 -13.98 -2.13
CA PRO A 264 28.44 -15.36 -2.09
C PRO A 264 28.07 -16.13 -0.81
N ASP A 265 27.54 -15.47 0.20
CA ASP A 265 27.07 -16.06 1.44
C ASP A 265 25.59 -16.50 1.38
N ILE A 266 24.84 -16.06 0.36
CA ILE A 266 23.50 -16.54 0.04
C ILE A 266 23.63 -17.65 -1.00
N THR A 267 23.06 -18.82 -0.71
CA THR A 267 23.33 -20.02 -1.49
C THR A 267 22.09 -20.56 -2.18
N VAL A 268 22.23 -20.93 -3.45
CA VAL A 268 21.22 -21.63 -4.25
C VAL A 268 21.76 -23.02 -4.58
N ASN A 269 20.92 -24.05 -4.46
CA ASN A 269 21.27 -25.41 -4.87
C ASN A 269 20.29 -25.94 -5.92
N HIS A 270 20.84 -26.55 -6.98
CA HIS A 270 20.13 -26.94 -8.20
C HIS A 270 19.76 -28.44 -8.26
N GLY A 271 19.94 -29.21 -7.19
CA GLY A 271 19.52 -30.63 -7.12
C GLY A 271 20.38 -31.49 -6.20
N GLY A 272 19.91 -32.70 -5.85
CA GLY A 272 20.74 -33.72 -5.17
C GLY A 272 20.90 -33.58 -3.66
N GLY A 273 20.12 -32.69 -3.03
CA GLY A 273 20.17 -32.42 -1.60
C GLY A 273 21.38 -31.58 -1.17
N GLY A 274 21.31 -30.98 0.00
CA GLY A 274 22.36 -30.11 0.54
C GLY A 274 21.81 -28.95 1.37
N ILE A 275 22.72 -28.10 1.87
CA ILE A 275 22.40 -26.93 2.69
C ILE A 275 22.39 -25.70 1.79
N ALA A 276 21.26 -25.01 1.70
CA ALA A 276 21.13 -23.79 0.92
C ALA A 276 20.01 -22.87 1.46
N HIS A 277 19.99 -21.61 1.03
CA HIS A 277 18.87 -20.69 1.24
C HIS A 277 17.72 -20.98 0.26
N PHE A 278 18.06 -21.18 -1.01
CA PHE A 278 17.11 -21.51 -2.07
C PHE A 278 17.44 -22.86 -2.70
N PHE A 279 16.40 -23.57 -3.12
CA PHE A 279 16.54 -24.87 -3.80
C PHE A 279 15.66 -24.92 -5.04
N ARG A 280 16.13 -25.64 -6.06
CA ARG A 280 15.36 -25.99 -7.26
C ARG A 280 14.83 -27.43 -7.14
N PRO A 281 13.66 -27.68 -6.53
CA PRO A 281 13.17 -29.05 -6.29
C PRO A 281 12.79 -29.78 -7.58
N THR A 282 12.38 -29.04 -8.60
CA THR A 282 12.14 -29.58 -9.94
C THR A 282 12.66 -28.61 -10.98
N GLN A 283 12.79 -29.05 -12.24
CA GLN A 283 13.19 -28.16 -13.33
C GLN A 283 12.25 -26.95 -13.53
N TYR A 284 11.07 -26.91 -12.90
CA TYR A 284 10.09 -25.82 -13.09
C TYR A 284 9.88 -24.93 -11.87
N THR A 285 10.61 -25.22 -10.79
CA THR A 285 10.24 -24.76 -9.46
C THR A 285 11.47 -24.27 -8.73
N ILE A 286 11.34 -23.13 -8.05
CA ILE A 286 12.33 -22.62 -7.09
C ILE A 286 11.64 -22.33 -5.77
N ARG A 287 12.30 -22.68 -4.67
CA ARG A 287 11.74 -22.61 -3.32
C ARG A 287 12.76 -22.02 -2.35
N GLY A 288 12.29 -21.18 -1.43
CA GLY A 288 13.08 -20.78 -0.27
C GLY A 288 12.88 -21.71 0.93
N ASN A 289 13.85 -21.70 1.84
CA ASN A 289 13.89 -22.61 2.99
C ASN A 289 13.42 -21.98 4.30
N ALA A 290 13.09 -22.84 5.28
CA ALA A 290 12.60 -22.47 6.60
C ALA A 290 13.67 -21.93 7.57
N GLY A 291 14.96 -22.08 7.23
CA GLY A 291 16.06 -21.61 8.07
C GLY A 291 16.23 -22.36 9.38
N ASP A 292 16.11 -23.68 9.37
CA ASP A 292 16.21 -24.51 10.58
C ASP A 292 17.66 -24.68 11.05
N LEU A 293 18.63 -24.54 10.15
CA LEU A 293 20.06 -24.63 10.48
C LEU A 293 20.63 -23.25 10.81
N GLU A 294 20.28 -22.24 10.02
CA GLU A 294 20.73 -20.86 10.18
C GLU A 294 19.59 -19.92 9.79
N LYS A 295 19.22 -18.99 10.67
CA LYS A 295 18.22 -17.95 10.38
C LYS A 295 18.89 -16.81 9.64
N ASP A 296 18.42 -16.53 8.44
CA ASP A 296 18.92 -15.47 7.59
C ASP A 296 17.89 -15.23 6.48
N THR A 297 16.98 -14.29 6.73
CA THR A 297 15.86 -14.05 5.83
C THR A 297 16.35 -13.36 4.57
N VAL A 298 16.01 -13.91 3.41
CA VAL A 298 16.27 -13.29 2.10
C VAL A 298 14.97 -13.26 1.32
N ARG A 299 14.62 -12.09 0.80
CA ARG A 299 13.40 -11.89 0.02
C ARG A 299 13.72 -11.20 -1.29
N PHE A 300 13.35 -11.84 -2.39
CA PHE A 300 13.30 -11.22 -3.70
C PHE A 300 11.89 -10.74 -3.99
N VAL A 301 11.77 -9.59 -4.64
CA VAL A 301 10.52 -9.10 -5.22
C VAL A 301 10.75 -8.81 -6.69
N PHE A 302 10.25 -9.67 -7.57
CA PHE A 302 10.30 -9.52 -9.02
C PHE A 302 9.05 -8.78 -9.51
N LYS A 303 9.22 -7.82 -10.40
CA LYS A 303 8.12 -6.95 -10.84
C LYS A 303 8.24 -6.58 -12.30
N GLN A 304 7.09 -6.28 -12.89
CA GLN A 304 7.00 -5.74 -14.23
C GLN A 304 7.64 -4.35 -14.29
N ASN A 305 8.41 -4.11 -15.34
CA ASN A 305 9.00 -2.82 -15.66
C ASN A 305 8.59 -2.40 -17.08
N SER A 306 7.57 -1.54 -17.15
CA SER A 306 7.03 -1.07 -18.44
C SER A 306 7.98 -0.18 -19.25
N SER A 307 9.15 0.18 -18.70
CA SER A 307 10.17 0.93 -19.44
C SER A 307 11.14 0.03 -20.21
N GLU A 308 11.18 -1.27 -19.89
CA GLU A 308 12.00 -2.25 -20.60
C GLU A 308 11.18 -2.89 -21.73
N GLU A 309 11.71 -2.83 -22.95
CA GLU A 309 11.02 -3.34 -24.14
C GLU A 309 10.85 -4.87 -24.10
N ASN A 310 11.86 -5.58 -23.59
CA ASN A 310 11.89 -7.04 -23.48
C ASN A 310 11.86 -7.49 -22.01
N ASP A 311 10.86 -7.02 -21.26
CA ASP A 311 10.64 -7.46 -19.88
C ASP A 311 10.17 -8.93 -19.85
N LEU A 312 10.87 -9.76 -19.08
CA LEU A 312 10.56 -11.17 -18.87
C LEU A 312 9.28 -11.34 -18.04
N PHE A 313 9.00 -10.42 -17.10
CA PHE A 313 7.96 -10.61 -16.09
C PHE A 313 6.56 -10.92 -16.68
N PRO A 314 6.06 -10.18 -17.69
CA PRO A 314 4.76 -10.46 -18.31
C PRO A 314 4.68 -11.80 -19.04
N MET A 315 5.83 -12.41 -19.33
CA MET A 315 5.92 -13.71 -20.02
C MET A 315 5.82 -14.88 -19.05
N LEU A 316 6.03 -14.65 -17.75
CA LEU A 316 5.96 -15.67 -16.72
C LEU A 316 4.50 -16.12 -16.51
N ARG A 317 4.31 -17.43 -16.47
CA ARG A 317 3.01 -18.06 -16.22
C ARG A 317 3.10 -19.05 -15.09
N ASP A 318 2.11 -19.03 -14.22
CA ASP A 318 1.99 -20.02 -13.15
C ASP A 318 1.87 -21.43 -13.76
N ARG A 319 2.63 -22.38 -13.22
CA ARG A 319 2.73 -23.72 -13.78
C ARG A 319 1.38 -24.43 -13.86
N TYR A 320 0.57 -24.28 -12.82
CA TYR A 320 -0.64 -25.07 -12.63
C TYR A 320 -1.85 -24.46 -13.32
N SER A 321 -2.02 -23.15 -13.22
CA SER A 321 -3.13 -22.43 -13.83
C SER A 321 -2.87 -22.03 -15.30
N GLY A 322 -1.60 -21.88 -15.70
CA GLY A 322 -1.22 -21.36 -17.02
C GLY A 322 -1.55 -19.88 -17.24
N LEU A 323 -2.03 -19.21 -16.20
CA LEU A 323 -2.32 -17.78 -16.23
C LEU A 323 -1.04 -16.96 -16.05
N PRO A 324 -0.94 -15.78 -16.70
CA PRO A 324 0.17 -14.88 -16.46
C PRO A 324 0.11 -14.34 -15.03
N PHE A 325 1.26 -14.06 -14.43
CA PHE A 325 1.31 -13.38 -13.15
C PHE A 325 0.90 -11.91 -13.32
N THR A 326 -0.11 -11.49 -12.58
CA THR A 326 -0.65 -10.12 -12.62
C THR A 326 -0.11 -9.24 -11.49
N SER A 327 0.65 -9.84 -10.58
CA SER A 327 1.14 -9.25 -9.35
C SER A 327 2.61 -9.61 -9.18
N PRO A 328 3.44 -8.74 -8.60
CA PRO A 328 4.84 -8.99 -8.33
C PRO A 328 5.05 -10.31 -7.59
N LEU A 329 6.08 -11.04 -8.03
CA LEU A 329 6.42 -12.35 -7.52
C LEU A 329 7.42 -12.20 -6.39
N GLU A 330 7.11 -12.79 -5.25
CA GLU A 330 8.02 -12.81 -4.11
C GLU A 330 8.61 -14.19 -3.92
N LEU A 331 9.92 -14.28 -3.80
CA LEU A 331 10.61 -15.51 -3.42
C LEU A 331 11.28 -15.28 -2.07
N ILE A 332 10.86 -16.05 -1.07
CA ILE A 332 11.23 -15.84 0.33
C ILE A 332 11.88 -17.11 0.90
N THR A 333 13.00 -16.92 1.58
CA THR A 333 13.60 -17.88 2.50
C THR A 333 13.78 -17.23 3.87
N LEU A 334 13.63 -18.03 4.93
CA LEU A 334 13.89 -17.66 6.32
C LEU A 334 15.31 -18.06 6.78
N GLY A 335 16.11 -18.62 5.87
CA GLY A 335 17.50 -19.02 6.12
C GLY A 335 17.84 -20.40 5.56
N LYS A 336 18.99 -20.94 5.99
CA LYS A 336 19.51 -22.21 5.47
C LYS A 336 18.86 -23.43 6.13
N THR A 337 18.50 -24.41 5.33
CA THR A 337 18.06 -25.74 5.78
C THR A 337 18.68 -26.82 4.88
N MET A 338 18.77 -28.05 5.39
CA MET A 338 19.09 -29.23 4.59
C MET A 338 17.86 -29.66 3.79
N TYR A 339 17.94 -29.64 2.46
CA TYR A 339 16.92 -30.25 1.62
C TYR A 339 17.27 -31.71 1.37
N GLU A 340 16.43 -32.64 1.81
CA GLU A 340 16.52 -34.05 1.42
C GLU A 340 15.86 -34.17 0.04
N GLY A 341 16.66 -34.15 -1.03
CA GLY A 341 16.15 -34.31 -2.38
C GLY A 341 15.44 -35.65 -2.52
N VAL A 342 14.24 -35.65 -3.13
CA VAL A 342 13.51 -36.87 -3.52
C VAL A 342 13.80 -37.20 -4.97
#